data_AF-A0A925J4L0-F1
#
_entry.id   AF-A0A925J4L0-F1
#
_cell.length_a   1.000
_cell.length_b   1.000
_cell.length_c   1.000
_cell.angle_alpha   90.00
_cell.angle_beta   90.00
_cell.angle_gamma   90.00
#
_symmetry.space_group_name_H-M   'P 1'
#
loop_
_entity.id
_entity.type
_entity.pdbx_description
1 polymer ?
#
loop_
_entity_poly.entity_id
_entity_poly.type
_entity_poly.pdbx_seq_one_letter_code
_entity_poly.pdbx_strand_id
1 'polypeptide(L)'
;MSALLSAVLGAALACQDPAAPAPVTSDSTYRALFDGGKTFADFLAAAEKRKEQWEKNYRIAAVPDALLARARAAAGPWKFLVVAVDGCSDSVNTIPFLAKLSEMVMGVELRIIGSDVGRAIMDAHKTPDGRAATPTVLLLDASYAEKGCWIERPAELQQWMTKGGGNFEGKMKWYDDDKGMKTLEDIVAVMERASKGEQACAATGR
;
A
#
# COMPACT_ATOMS: atom_id res chain seq x y z
N MET A 1 -23.50 57.05 49.85
CA MET A 1 -22.31 57.11 48.97
C MET A 1 -22.02 55.69 48.51
N SER A 2 -22.13 55.49 47.20
CA SER A 2 -22.07 54.22 46.47
C SER A 2 -20.72 53.52 46.56
N ALA A 3 -20.74 52.18 46.49
CA ALA A 3 -19.67 51.41 45.86
C ALA A 3 -20.30 50.20 45.14
N LEU A 4 -20.34 50.29 43.81
CA LEU A 4 -20.68 49.19 42.89
C LEU A 4 -19.41 48.37 42.66
N LEU A 5 -19.42 47.08 42.96
CA LEU A 5 -18.42 46.12 42.47
C LEU A 5 -19.04 45.36 41.28
N SER A 6 -18.55 45.64 40.07
CA SER A 6 -18.84 44.84 38.88
C SER A 6 -17.92 43.62 38.84
N ALA A 7 -18.50 42.42 38.79
CA ALA A 7 -17.80 41.18 38.49
C ALA A 7 -17.66 41.03 36.96
N VAL A 8 -16.43 40.85 36.47
CA VAL A 8 -16.15 40.52 35.08
C VAL A 8 -15.98 39.01 34.97
N LEU A 9 -16.92 38.35 34.28
CA LEU A 9 -16.86 36.93 33.97
C LEU A 9 -16.03 36.74 32.69
N GLY A 10 -14.82 36.23 32.80
CA GLY A 10 -13.99 35.84 31.66
C GLY A 10 -14.44 34.48 31.12
N ALA A 11 -14.99 34.45 29.91
CA ALA A 11 -15.26 33.21 29.19
C ALA A 11 -13.95 32.67 28.60
N ALA A 12 -13.49 31.52 29.09
CA ALA A 12 -12.39 30.78 28.49
C ALA A 12 -12.87 30.11 27.19
N LEU A 13 -12.40 30.60 26.04
CA LEU A 13 -12.49 29.88 24.78
C LEU A 13 -11.52 28.68 24.86
N ALA A 14 -12.07 27.48 24.98
CA ALA A 14 -11.30 26.26 24.80
C ALA A 14 -10.96 26.10 23.31
N CYS A 15 -9.67 26.07 22.98
CA CYS A 15 -9.20 25.62 21.67
C CYS A 15 -9.62 24.15 21.50
N GLN A 16 -10.51 23.90 20.56
CA GLN A 16 -10.79 22.54 20.09
C GLN A 16 -9.69 22.16 19.09
N ASP A 17 -8.92 21.13 19.41
CA ASP A 17 -7.97 20.53 18.48
C ASP A 17 -8.72 19.98 17.25
N PRO A 18 -8.15 20.07 16.03
CA PRO A 18 -8.75 19.46 14.86
C PRO A 18 -8.77 17.94 15.04
N ALA A 19 -9.98 17.36 14.98
CA ALA A 19 -10.18 15.92 15.06
C ALA A 19 -9.31 15.18 14.03
N ALA A 20 -8.69 14.09 14.47
CA ALA A 20 -7.95 13.19 13.59
C ALA A 20 -8.85 12.73 12.42
N PRO A 21 -8.32 12.62 11.18
CA PRO A 21 -9.13 12.22 10.04
C PRO A 21 -9.73 10.83 10.30
N ALA A 22 -11.05 10.71 10.07
CA ALA A 22 -11.78 9.47 10.23
C ALA A 22 -11.19 8.37 9.31
N PRO A 23 -11.20 7.10 9.74
CA PRO A 23 -10.76 6.01 8.89
C PRO A 23 -11.65 5.93 7.65
N VAL A 24 -11.04 5.86 6.46
CA VAL A 24 -11.74 5.72 5.19
C VAL A 24 -12.27 4.28 5.11
N THR A 25 -13.54 4.06 5.44
CA THR A 25 -14.09 2.70 5.62
C THR A 25 -15.35 2.42 4.82
N SER A 26 -15.69 3.24 3.81
CA SER A 26 -16.84 2.95 2.95
C SER A 26 -16.40 2.42 1.58
N ASP A 27 -16.97 1.29 1.17
CA ASP A 27 -16.77 0.63 -0.14
C ASP A 27 -16.92 1.61 -1.33
N SER A 28 -17.76 2.64 -1.18
CA SER A 28 -17.95 3.71 -2.18
C SER A 28 -16.70 4.56 -2.41
N THR A 29 -15.86 4.77 -1.39
CA THR A 29 -14.65 5.58 -1.48
C THR A 29 -13.53 4.81 -2.16
N TYR A 30 -13.32 3.54 -1.78
CA TYR A 30 -12.34 2.68 -2.45
C TYR A 30 -12.70 2.41 -3.91
N ARG A 31 -13.99 2.31 -4.23
CA ARG A 31 -14.46 2.30 -5.61
C ARG A 31 -14.03 3.53 -6.39
N ALA A 32 -14.35 4.73 -5.90
CA ALA A 32 -13.98 5.97 -6.58
C ALA A 32 -12.46 6.11 -6.76
N LEU A 33 -11.68 5.74 -5.75
CA LEU A 33 -10.21 5.76 -5.81
C LEU A 33 -9.64 4.76 -6.82
N PHE A 34 -10.19 3.55 -6.86
CA PHE A 34 -9.75 2.53 -7.80
C PHE A 34 -10.13 2.91 -9.23
N ASP A 35 -11.37 3.31 -9.47
CA ASP A 35 -11.87 3.67 -10.80
C ASP A 35 -11.17 4.92 -11.35
N GLY A 36 -10.75 5.85 -10.48
CA GLY A 36 -9.94 7.02 -10.84
C GLY A 36 -8.42 6.77 -10.88
N GLY A 37 -7.96 5.58 -10.50
CA GLY A 37 -6.56 5.21 -10.50
C GLY A 37 -6.02 4.93 -11.90
N LYS A 38 -4.71 5.07 -12.07
CA LYS A 38 -4.01 4.76 -13.33
C LYS A 38 -3.81 3.25 -13.46
N THR A 39 -3.85 2.73 -14.68
CA THR A 39 -3.27 1.39 -14.95
C THR A 39 -1.76 1.42 -14.67
N PHE A 40 -1.12 0.26 -14.53
CA PHE A 40 0.35 0.21 -14.42
C PHE A 40 1.03 0.82 -15.65
N ALA A 41 0.51 0.55 -16.86
CA ALA A 41 1.05 1.09 -18.10
C ALA A 41 0.97 2.63 -18.13
N ASP A 42 -0.16 3.22 -17.74
CA ASP A 42 -0.34 4.67 -17.71
C ASP A 42 0.52 5.33 -16.63
N PHE A 43 0.65 4.69 -15.46
CA PHE A 43 1.55 5.14 -14.41
C PHE A 43 3.01 5.13 -14.89
N LEU A 44 3.45 4.04 -15.54
CA LEU A 44 4.80 3.90 -16.07
C LEU A 44 5.10 4.91 -17.18
N ALA A 45 4.15 5.12 -18.10
CA ALA A 45 4.28 6.10 -19.17
C ALA A 45 4.49 7.52 -18.62
N ALA A 46 3.77 7.86 -17.56
CA ALA A 46 3.79 9.16 -16.89
C ALA A 46 4.91 9.32 -15.83
N ALA A 47 5.72 8.30 -15.55
CA ALA A 47 6.77 8.38 -14.55
C ALA A 47 7.85 9.40 -14.95
N GLU A 48 8.18 10.31 -14.05
CA GLU A 48 9.24 11.32 -14.21
C GLU A 48 10.51 10.90 -13.47
N LYS A 49 10.35 10.14 -12.37
CA LYS A 49 11.45 9.64 -11.54
C LYS A 49 11.61 8.13 -11.68
N ARG A 50 12.86 7.67 -11.69
CA ARG A 50 13.24 6.25 -11.75
C ARG A 50 12.63 5.46 -12.92
N LYS A 51 12.17 6.13 -13.98
CA LYS A 51 11.45 5.51 -15.11
C LYS A 51 12.18 4.29 -15.68
N GLU A 52 13.48 4.42 -15.95
CA GLU A 52 14.31 3.32 -16.44
C GLU A 52 14.32 2.12 -15.49
N GLN A 53 14.32 2.34 -14.18
CA GLN A 53 14.30 1.28 -13.18
C GLN A 53 12.92 0.61 -13.13
N TRP A 54 11.83 1.37 -13.24
CA TRP A 54 10.48 0.83 -13.35
C TRP A 54 10.34 -0.06 -14.60
N GLU A 55 10.79 0.43 -15.76
CA GLU A 55 10.77 -0.30 -17.03
C GLU A 55 11.65 -1.56 -16.96
N LYS A 56 12.86 -1.44 -16.42
CA LYS A 56 13.78 -2.58 -16.20
C LYS A 56 13.13 -3.63 -15.33
N ASN A 57 12.63 -3.25 -14.16
CA ASN A 57 12.05 -4.18 -13.19
C ASN A 57 10.81 -4.87 -13.74
N TYR A 58 9.95 -4.15 -14.49
CA TYR A 58 8.82 -4.76 -15.19
C TYR A 58 9.26 -5.75 -16.27
N ARG A 59 10.29 -5.42 -17.04
CA ARG A 59 10.83 -6.28 -18.11
C ARG A 59 11.42 -7.59 -17.56
N ILE A 60 12.11 -7.54 -16.41
CA ILE A 60 12.69 -8.72 -15.77
C ILE A 60 11.71 -9.45 -14.85
N ALA A 61 10.52 -8.91 -14.62
CA ALA A 61 9.54 -9.50 -13.73
C ALA A 61 9.15 -10.89 -14.23
N ALA A 62 9.48 -11.90 -13.41
CA ALA A 62 9.13 -13.28 -13.62
C ALA A 62 8.28 -13.76 -12.45
N VAL A 63 7.15 -14.39 -12.75
CA VAL A 63 6.30 -15.05 -11.76
C VAL A 63 6.54 -16.55 -11.90
N PRO A 64 7.18 -17.22 -10.91
CA PRO A 64 7.40 -18.66 -11.00
C PRO A 64 6.08 -19.44 -11.12
N ASP A 65 6.08 -20.50 -11.93
CA ASP A 65 4.85 -21.29 -12.22
C ASP A 65 4.15 -21.79 -10.96
N ALA A 66 4.91 -22.24 -9.96
CA ALA A 66 4.36 -22.69 -8.68
C ALA A 66 3.62 -21.57 -7.95
N LEU A 67 4.14 -20.34 -8.01
CA LEU A 67 3.52 -19.18 -7.37
C LEU A 67 2.30 -18.69 -8.17
N LEU A 68 2.40 -18.71 -9.50
CA LEU A 68 1.28 -18.38 -10.38
C LEU A 68 0.11 -19.36 -10.20
N ALA A 69 0.40 -20.66 -10.04
CA ALA A 69 -0.62 -21.68 -9.77
C ALA A 69 -1.35 -21.40 -8.45
N ARG A 70 -0.61 -21.03 -7.39
CA ARG A 70 -1.19 -20.62 -6.11
C ARG A 70 -2.07 -19.36 -6.25
N ALA A 71 -1.58 -18.34 -6.94
CA ALA A 71 -2.35 -17.11 -7.19
C ALA A 71 -3.66 -17.39 -7.96
N ARG A 72 -3.62 -18.28 -8.96
CA ARG A 72 -4.81 -18.70 -9.72
C ARG A 72 -5.79 -19.52 -8.89
N ALA A 73 -5.28 -20.38 -8.00
CA ALA A 73 -6.13 -21.15 -7.07
C ALA A 73 -6.81 -20.26 -6.02
N ALA A 74 -6.18 -19.15 -5.65
CA ALA A 74 -6.73 -18.14 -4.76
C ALA A 74 -7.48 -17.01 -5.49
N ALA A 75 -7.75 -17.15 -6.80
CA ALA A 75 -8.36 -16.09 -7.59
C ALA A 75 -9.85 -15.92 -7.27
N GLY A 76 -10.22 -14.70 -6.88
CA GLY A 76 -11.55 -14.13 -7.01
C GLY A 76 -11.46 -12.90 -7.92
N PRO A 77 -12.56 -12.15 -8.12
CA PRO A 77 -12.49 -10.81 -8.71
C PRO A 77 -11.74 -9.89 -7.74
N TRP A 78 -10.42 -9.87 -7.85
CA TRP A 78 -9.53 -9.12 -6.98
C TRP A 78 -9.12 -7.81 -7.62
N LYS A 79 -9.02 -6.78 -6.79
CA LYS A 79 -8.57 -5.45 -7.18
C LYS A 79 -7.42 -5.03 -6.27
N PHE A 80 -6.25 -4.82 -6.86
CA PHE A 80 -5.12 -4.20 -6.18
C PHE A 80 -5.22 -2.69 -6.31
N LEU A 81 -5.61 -2.00 -5.24
CA LEU A 81 -5.51 -0.55 -5.13
C LEU A 81 -4.14 -0.21 -4.52
N VAL A 82 -3.27 0.38 -5.33
CA VAL A 82 -1.89 0.67 -4.96
C VAL A 82 -1.71 2.18 -4.76
N VAL A 83 -1.24 2.58 -3.59
CA VAL A 83 -0.73 3.94 -3.35
C VAL A 83 0.78 3.93 -3.60
N ALA A 84 1.24 4.59 -4.67
CA ALA A 84 2.65 4.64 -5.03
C ALA A 84 3.04 5.97 -5.68
N VAL A 85 4.34 6.29 -5.58
CA VAL A 85 4.97 7.40 -6.30
C VAL A 85 6.18 6.88 -7.07
N ASP A 86 6.44 7.47 -8.22
CA ASP A 86 7.48 7.06 -9.16
C ASP A 86 8.91 7.17 -8.57
N GLY A 87 9.13 8.13 -7.67
CA GLY A 87 10.42 8.37 -7.02
C GLY A 87 10.74 7.42 -5.86
N CYS A 88 9.79 6.61 -5.39
CA CYS A 88 10.00 5.75 -4.21
C CYS A 88 10.88 4.53 -4.55
N SER A 89 11.96 4.33 -3.78
CA SER A 89 12.86 3.18 -3.93
C SER A 89 12.20 1.84 -3.63
N ASP A 90 11.23 1.81 -2.73
CA ASP A 90 10.53 0.56 -2.38
C ASP A 90 9.47 0.25 -3.44
N SER A 91 8.73 1.25 -3.94
CA SER A 91 7.71 1.03 -4.98
C SER A 91 8.29 0.51 -6.29
N VAL A 92 9.40 1.11 -6.76
CA VAL A 92 10.02 0.69 -8.02
C VAL A 92 10.55 -0.74 -8.01
N ASN A 93 10.90 -1.27 -6.84
CA ASN A 93 11.45 -2.63 -6.70
C ASN A 93 10.39 -3.70 -6.38
N THR A 94 9.12 -3.33 -6.30
CA THR A 94 8.07 -4.24 -5.80
C THR A 94 6.83 -4.22 -6.71
N ILE A 95 6.33 -3.04 -7.07
CA ILE A 95 5.10 -2.88 -7.86
C ILE A 95 5.20 -3.40 -9.30
N PRO A 96 6.34 -3.33 -10.03
CA PRO A 96 6.43 -3.95 -11.36
C PRO A 96 6.15 -5.45 -11.37
N PHE A 97 6.58 -6.16 -10.32
CA PHE A 97 6.37 -7.59 -10.18
C PHE A 97 4.90 -7.90 -9.86
N LEU A 98 4.28 -7.12 -8.98
CA LEU A 98 2.84 -7.20 -8.70
C LEU A 98 2.00 -6.94 -9.96
N ALA A 99 2.35 -5.92 -10.75
CA ALA A 99 1.70 -5.64 -12.03
C ALA A 99 1.77 -6.86 -12.95
N LYS A 100 2.94 -7.48 -13.07
CA LYS A 100 3.12 -8.69 -13.88
C LYS A 100 2.25 -9.86 -13.40
N LEU A 101 2.16 -10.08 -12.09
CA LEU A 101 1.28 -11.09 -11.51
C LEU A 101 -0.19 -10.81 -11.86
N SER A 102 -0.64 -9.56 -11.71
CA SER A 102 -2.04 -9.19 -11.98
C SER A 102 -2.45 -9.44 -13.44
N GLU A 103 -1.55 -9.21 -14.39
CA GLU A 103 -1.78 -9.48 -15.82
C GLU A 103 -1.91 -10.99 -16.15
N MET A 104 -1.32 -11.86 -15.33
CA MET A 104 -1.25 -13.31 -15.57
C MET A 104 -2.38 -14.10 -14.89
N VAL A 105 -3.18 -13.44 -14.05
CA VAL A 105 -4.30 -14.04 -13.29
C VAL A 105 -5.61 -13.40 -13.74
N MET A 106 -6.47 -14.18 -14.39
CA MET A 106 -7.78 -13.69 -14.86
C MET A 106 -8.63 -13.18 -13.69
N GLY A 107 -9.29 -12.03 -13.89
CA GLY A 107 -10.14 -11.41 -12.88
C GLY A 107 -9.39 -10.61 -11.82
N VAL A 108 -8.06 -10.48 -11.93
CA VAL A 108 -7.26 -9.60 -11.08
C VAL A 108 -6.98 -8.30 -11.83
N GLU A 109 -7.29 -7.18 -11.20
CA GLU A 109 -7.02 -5.85 -11.73
C GLU A 109 -6.09 -5.08 -10.80
N LEU A 110 -5.31 -4.15 -11.36
CA LEU A 110 -4.45 -3.25 -10.61
C LEU A 110 -4.64 -1.81 -11.03
N ARG A 111 -4.75 -0.92 -10.05
CA ARG A 111 -4.83 0.53 -10.23
C ARG A 111 -3.92 1.25 -9.24
N ILE A 112 -3.26 2.31 -9.71
CA ILE A 112 -2.29 3.09 -8.94
C ILE A 112 -2.82 4.50 -8.73
N ILE A 113 -2.80 4.97 -7.48
CA ILE A 113 -3.05 6.34 -7.09
C ILE A 113 -1.80 6.96 -6.44
N GLY A 114 -1.66 8.28 -6.55
CA GLY A 114 -0.59 9.03 -5.91
C GLY A 114 -0.75 9.07 -4.38
N SER A 115 0.34 9.32 -3.65
CA SER A 115 0.34 9.40 -2.18
C SER A 115 -0.42 10.60 -1.62
N ASP A 116 -0.61 11.65 -2.41
CA ASP A 116 -1.45 12.79 -2.09
C ASP A 116 -2.93 12.39 -2.04
N VAL A 117 -3.41 11.66 -3.05
CA VAL A 117 -4.77 11.13 -3.13
C VAL A 117 -4.97 9.99 -2.13
N GLY A 118 -3.99 9.08 -2.02
CA GLY A 118 -4.02 7.90 -1.16
C GLY A 118 -3.60 8.13 0.29
N ARG A 119 -3.48 9.39 0.74
CA ARG A 119 -2.89 9.70 2.05
C ARG A 119 -3.62 9.01 3.21
N ALA A 120 -4.96 9.06 3.20
CA ALA A 120 -5.76 8.45 4.25
C ALA A 120 -5.62 6.92 4.31
N ILE A 121 -5.40 6.26 3.15
CA ILE A 121 -5.09 4.83 3.10
C ILE A 121 -3.76 4.55 3.79
N MET A 122 -2.72 5.33 3.47
CA MET A 122 -1.39 5.14 4.08
C MET A 122 -1.40 5.41 5.60
N ASP A 123 -2.16 6.41 6.05
CA ASP A 123 -2.27 6.73 7.48
C ASP A 123 -3.04 5.64 8.26
N ALA A 124 -4.00 4.97 7.62
CA ALA A 124 -4.72 3.82 8.18
C ALA A 124 -3.86 2.54 8.18
N HIS A 125 -2.92 2.41 7.24
CA HIS A 125 -2.09 1.21 7.04
C HIS A 125 -0.61 1.52 7.23
N LYS A 126 -0.25 1.89 8.45
CA LYS A 126 1.14 2.22 8.80
C LYS A 126 2.03 0.99 8.79
N THR A 127 3.30 1.20 8.46
CA THR A 127 4.37 0.23 8.66
C THR A 127 4.49 -0.16 10.15
N PRO A 128 5.17 -1.26 10.50
CA PRO A 128 5.35 -1.66 11.91
C PRO A 128 6.02 -0.60 12.79
N ASP A 129 6.86 0.27 12.21
CA ASP A 129 7.48 1.42 12.87
C ASP A 129 6.62 2.70 12.83
N GLY A 130 5.34 2.60 12.42
CA GLY A 130 4.34 3.66 12.55
C GLY A 130 4.33 4.70 11.42
N ARG A 131 5.02 4.47 10.31
CA ARG A 131 5.08 5.40 9.16
C ARG A 131 3.98 5.11 8.15
N ALA A 132 3.40 6.17 7.61
CA ALA A 132 2.67 6.10 6.34
C ALA A 132 3.69 6.00 5.20
N ALA A 133 3.66 4.92 4.41
CA ALA A 133 4.71 4.62 3.45
C ALA A 133 4.18 4.09 2.11
N THR A 134 4.81 4.50 1.01
CA THR A 134 4.60 3.89 -0.31
C THR A 134 5.61 2.76 -0.54
N PRO A 135 5.24 1.68 -1.23
CA PRO A 135 3.87 1.39 -1.66
C PRO A 135 2.97 0.95 -0.50
N THR A 136 1.70 1.34 -0.53
CA THR A 136 0.63 0.68 0.24
C THR A 136 -0.27 -0.02 -0.76
N VAL A 137 -0.48 -1.33 -0.61
CA VAL A 137 -1.32 -2.13 -1.50
C VAL A 137 -2.50 -2.64 -0.71
N LEU A 138 -3.73 -2.31 -1.14
CA LEU A 138 -4.94 -2.95 -0.66
C LEU A 138 -5.39 -4.02 -1.64
N LEU A 139 -5.81 -5.17 -1.12
CA LEU A 139 -6.53 -6.20 -1.86
C LEU A 139 -8.03 -6.02 -1.58
N LEU A 140 -8.79 -5.66 -2.62
CA LEU A 140 -10.23 -5.44 -2.54
C LEU A 140 -10.99 -6.53 -3.32
N ASP A 141 -12.19 -6.87 -2.87
CA ASP A 141 -13.08 -7.81 -3.56
C ASP A 141 -13.93 -7.15 -4.68
N ALA A 142 -14.90 -7.89 -5.23
CA ALA A 142 -15.83 -7.39 -6.24
C ALA A 142 -16.63 -6.15 -5.78
N SER A 143 -16.97 -6.08 -4.49
CA SER A 143 -17.69 -4.96 -3.88
C SER A 143 -16.78 -3.80 -3.45
N TYR A 144 -15.47 -3.90 -3.70
CA TYR A 144 -14.45 -2.93 -3.25
C TYR A 144 -14.25 -2.93 -1.73
N ALA A 145 -14.71 -3.99 -1.05
CA ALA A 145 -14.42 -4.18 0.36
C ALA A 145 -12.99 -4.71 0.53
N GLU A 146 -12.26 -4.14 1.48
CA GLU A 146 -10.89 -4.53 1.77
C GLU A 146 -10.83 -5.92 2.40
N LYS A 147 -10.06 -6.83 1.80
CA LYS A 147 -9.81 -8.19 2.29
C LYS A 147 -8.37 -8.42 2.73
N GLY A 148 -7.48 -7.50 2.42
CA GLY A 148 -6.13 -7.56 2.91
C GLY A 148 -5.29 -6.39 2.45
N CYS A 149 -4.06 -6.33 2.94
CA CYS A 149 -3.12 -5.31 2.55
C CYS A 149 -1.66 -5.81 2.60
N TRP A 150 -0.78 -5.11 1.89
CA TRP A 150 0.66 -5.32 1.90
C TRP A 150 1.36 -3.96 1.89
N ILE A 151 2.29 -3.73 2.83
CA ILE A 151 2.78 -2.39 3.17
C ILE A 151 4.30 -2.30 3.04
N GLU A 152 4.74 -1.35 2.22
CA GLU A 152 6.11 -0.88 1.96
C GLU A 152 7.07 -1.94 1.39
N ARG A 153 7.31 -3.04 2.11
CA ARG A 153 8.37 -4.00 1.84
C ARG A 153 7.90 -5.42 2.15
N PRO A 154 8.53 -6.45 1.55
CA PRO A 154 8.25 -7.81 1.94
C PRO A 154 8.66 -8.08 3.39
N ALA A 155 7.96 -8.97 4.07
CA ALA A 155 8.11 -9.22 5.50
C ALA A 155 9.56 -9.56 5.89
N GLU A 156 10.26 -10.32 5.06
CA GLU A 156 11.67 -10.65 5.24
C GLU A 156 12.56 -9.40 5.27
N LEU A 157 12.38 -8.49 4.29
CA LEU A 157 13.14 -7.26 4.23
C LEU A 157 12.79 -6.32 5.40
N GLN A 158 11.52 -6.23 5.80
CA GLN A 158 11.13 -5.47 6.99
C GLN A 158 11.85 -5.97 8.25
N GLN A 159 11.89 -7.29 8.46
CA GLN A 159 12.58 -7.89 9.61
C GLN A 159 14.08 -7.61 9.59
N TRP A 160 14.71 -7.67 8.42
CA TRP A 160 16.13 -7.36 8.27
C TRP A 160 16.45 -5.89 8.59
N MET A 161 15.62 -4.96 8.12
CA MET A 161 15.77 -3.53 8.42
C MET A 161 15.62 -3.24 9.92
N THR A 162 14.64 -3.84 10.60
CA THR A 162 14.38 -3.63 12.04
C THR A 162 15.48 -4.18 12.95
N LYS A 163 16.20 -5.22 12.51
CA LYS A 163 17.32 -5.82 13.27
C LYS A 163 18.64 -5.01 13.14
N GLY A 164 18.59 -3.79 12.60
CA GLY A 164 19.75 -2.92 12.44
C GLY A 164 20.67 -3.29 11.28
N GLY A 165 20.24 -4.21 10.41
CA GLY A 165 21.05 -4.72 9.29
C GLY A 165 21.02 -3.86 8.02
N GLY A 166 20.01 -3.00 7.86
CA GLY A 166 19.75 -2.35 6.57
C GLY A 166 20.09 -0.87 6.52
N ASN A 167 21.20 -0.53 5.86
CA ASN A 167 21.39 0.80 5.29
C ASN A 167 20.75 0.86 3.88
N PHE A 168 20.70 2.06 3.28
CA PHE A 168 20.08 2.22 1.96
C PHE A 168 20.75 1.36 0.88
N GLU A 169 22.08 1.28 0.86
CA GLU A 169 22.83 0.49 -0.11
C GLU A 169 22.51 -1.01 -0.01
N GLY A 170 22.55 -1.56 1.20
CA GLY A 170 22.22 -2.95 1.45
C GLY A 170 20.76 -3.27 1.10
N LYS A 171 19.83 -2.34 1.35
CA LYS A 171 18.43 -2.48 0.91
C LYS A 171 18.32 -2.57 -0.61
N MET A 172 19.05 -1.72 -1.33
CA MET A 172 19.04 -1.74 -2.80
C MET A 172 19.66 -3.03 -3.33
N LYS A 173 20.78 -3.50 -2.74
CA LYS A 173 21.37 -4.80 -3.08
C LYS A 173 20.41 -5.96 -2.83
N TRP A 174 19.69 -5.94 -1.71
CA TRP A 174 18.69 -6.96 -1.40
C TRP A 174 17.62 -7.01 -2.50
N TYR A 175 17.12 -5.86 -2.96
CA TYR A 175 16.15 -5.81 -4.06
C TYR A 175 16.71 -6.33 -5.39
N ASP A 176 17.97 -6.01 -5.71
CA ASP A 176 18.63 -6.49 -6.92
C ASP A 176 18.81 -8.01 -6.92
N ASP A 177 19.05 -8.59 -5.74
CA ASP A 177 19.18 -10.04 -5.55
C ASP A 177 17.80 -10.75 -5.54
N ASP A 178 16.81 -10.20 -4.82
CA ASP A 178 15.46 -10.78 -4.65
C ASP A 178 14.61 -10.71 -5.93
N LYS A 179 14.73 -9.62 -6.69
CA LYS A 179 13.94 -9.36 -7.92
C LYS A 179 12.44 -9.61 -7.71
N GLY A 180 11.90 -9.10 -6.60
CA GLY A 180 10.48 -9.11 -6.29
C GLY A 180 9.91 -10.47 -5.87
N MET A 181 10.73 -11.52 -5.74
CA MET A 181 10.27 -12.86 -5.38
C MET A 181 9.51 -12.85 -4.05
N LYS A 182 10.09 -12.27 -3.00
CA LYS A 182 9.44 -12.18 -1.69
C LYS A 182 8.20 -11.29 -1.67
N THR A 183 8.18 -10.26 -2.52
CA THR A 183 6.98 -9.42 -2.70
C THR A 183 5.84 -10.26 -3.24
N LEU A 184 6.09 -11.07 -4.28
CA LEU A 184 5.09 -11.94 -4.86
C LEU A 184 4.64 -13.04 -3.87
N GLU A 185 5.56 -13.62 -3.10
CA GLU A 185 5.21 -14.60 -2.06
C GLU A 185 4.24 -14.03 -1.02
N ASP A 186 4.52 -12.83 -0.51
CA ASP A 186 3.65 -12.16 0.45
C ASP A 186 2.29 -11.81 -0.15
N ILE A 187 2.25 -11.26 -1.36
CA ILE A 187 1.00 -10.91 -2.04
C ILE A 187 0.12 -12.15 -2.26
N VAL A 188 0.70 -13.25 -2.74
CA VAL A 188 -0.05 -14.49 -2.95
C VAL A 188 -0.55 -15.06 -1.62
N ALA A 189 0.24 -14.96 -0.55
CA ALA A 189 -0.23 -15.33 0.79
C ALA A 189 -1.42 -14.47 1.24
N VAL A 190 -1.43 -13.16 0.94
CA VAL A 190 -2.59 -12.28 1.21
C VAL A 190 -3.81 -12.73 0.40
N MET A 191 -3.65 -13.06 -0.90
CA MET A 191 -4.73 -13.59 -1.73
C MET A 191 -5.30 -14.91 -1.20
N GLU A 192 -4.44 -15.83 -0.77
CA GLU A 192 -4.84 -17.14 -0.22
C GLU A 192 -5.58 -17.04 1.11
N ARG A 193 -5.27 -16.04 1.93
CA ARG A 193 -6.00 -15.77 3.17
C ARG A 193 -7.35 -15.13 2.87
N ALA A 194 -7.36 -14.13 1.99
CA ALA A 194 -8.59 -13.47 1.56
C ALA A 194 -9.59 -14.44 0.92
N SER A 195 -9.13 -15.42 0.13
CA SER A 195 -10.00 -16.43 -0.48
C SER A 195 -10.65 -17.40 0.53
N LYS A 196 -10.09 -17.49 1.74
CA LYS A 196 -10.65 -18.23 2.88
C LYS A 196 -11.52 -17.37 3.80
N GLY A 197 -11.73 -16.10 3.46
CA GLY A 197 -12.47 -15.14 4.27
C GLY A 197 -11.67 -14.55 5.44
N GLU A 198 -10.35 -14.75 5.47
CA GLU A 198 -9.48 -14.14 6.47
C GLU A 198 -9.01 -12.76 5.99
N GLN A 199 -9.21 -11.72 6.81
CA GLN A 199 -8.63 -10.41 6.51
C GLN A 199 -7.14 -10.41 6.88
N ALA A 200 -6.28 -10.02 5.94
CA ALA A 200 -4.84 -10.17 6.09
C ALA A 200 -4.07 -8.92 5.66
N CYS A 201 -3.56 -8.17 6.63
CA CYS A 201 -2.56 -7.14 6.40
C CYS A 201 -1.17 -7.70 6.70
N ALA A 202 -0.32 -7.85 5.68
CA ALA A 202 1.02 -8.43 5.78
C ALA A 202 2.03 -7.59 6.59
N ALA A 203 1.58 -6.60 7.36
CA ALA A 203 2.40 -5.74 8.22
C ALA A 203 2.02 -5.80 9.70
N THR A 204 1.39 -6.88 10.15
CA THR A 204 1.23 -7.13 11.59
C THR A 204 1.68 -8.55 11.91
N GLY A 205 2.86 -8.67 12.50
CA GLY A 205 3.21 -9.82 13.34
C GLY A 205 2.40 -9.81 14.63
N ARG A 206 1.07 -9.87 14.50
CA ARG A 206 0.11 -10.12 15.56
C ARG A 206 -0.90 -11.15 15.05
#